data_AF-A0A1I0UWL4-F1
#
_entry.id   AF-A0A1I0UWL4-F1
#
_cell.length_a   1.000
_cell.length_b   1.000
_cell.length_c   1.000
_cell.angle_alpha   90.00
_cell.angle_beta   90.00
_cell.angle_gamma   90.00
#
_symmetry.space_group_name_H-M   'P 1'
#
loop_
_entity.id
_entity.type
_entity.pdbx_description
1 polymer ?
#
loop_
_entity_poly.entity_id
_entity_poly.type
_entity_poly.pdbx_seq_one_letter_code
_entity_poly.pdbx_strand_id
1 'polypeptide(L)' 'MHTRRTLMSSRTLVREITCILLIKLLLLWGIKTLWFDAPTVPRDGASRTAARLLDAPTPPSASPQPSTEESPR' A
#
# COMPACT_ATOMS: atom_id res chain seq x y z
N MET A 1 4.61 43.82 -19.23
CA MET A 1 3.62 43.86 -18.13
C MET A 1 2.49 42.85 -18.37
N HIS A 2 2.62 41.60 -17.92
CA HIS A 2 1.59 40.56 -18.10
C HIS A 2 1.44 39.69 -16.84
N THR A 3 0.78 40.25 -15.82
CA THR A 3 0.50 39.51 -14.57
C THR A 3 -0.90 39.83 -14.06
N ARG A 4 -1.92 39.80 -14.93
CA ARG A 4 -3.32 40.08 -14.55
C ARG A 4 -4.35 39.03 -14.99
N ARG A 5 -3.93 37.81 -15.35
CA ARG A 5 -4.86 36.75 -15.82
C ARG A 5 -5.12 35.62 -14.82
N THR A 6 -4.65 35.69 -13.57
CA THR A 6 -4.63 34.52 -12.67
C THR A 6 -5.69 34.50 -11.56
N LEU A 7 -6.41 35.61 -11.31
CA LEU A 7 -7.32 35.72 -10.16
C LEU A 7 -8.76 35.25 -10.44
N MET A 8 -9.26 35.37 -11.67
CA MET A 8 -10.63 34.93 -12.01
C MET A 8 -10.69 33.45 -12.44
N SER A 9 -9.60 32.91 -12.98
CA SER A 9 -9.53 31.50 -13.44
C SER A 9 -9.29 30.51 -12.31
N SER A 10 -8.65 30.91 -11.20
CA SER A 10 -8.25 30.00 -10.13
C SER A 10 -9.45 29.32 -9.45
N ARG A 11 -10.58 30.01 -9.28
CA ARG A 11 -11.77 29.42 -8.67
C ARG A 11 -12.48 28.39 -9.57
N THR A 12 -12.44 28.58 -10.88
CA THR A 12 -12.95 27.61 -11.87
C THR A 12 -11.99 26.43 -12.01
N LEU A 13 -10.68 26.71 -12.10
CA LEU A 13 -9.63 25.69 -12.20
C LEU A 13 -9.64 24.76 -10.99
N VAL A 14 -9.75 25.31 -9.77
CA VAL A 14 -9.84 24.52 -8.53
C VAL A 14 -11.09 23.64 -8.56
N ARG A 15 -12.23 24.13 -9.08
CA ARG A 15 -13.47 23.35 -9.16
C ARG A 15 -13.34 22.19 -10.16
N GLU A 16 -12.72 22.42 -11.32
CA GLU A 16 -12.45 21.37 -12.31
C GLU A 16 -11.47 20.32 -11.79
N ILE A 17 -10.35 20.75 -11.19
CA ILE A 17 -9.36 19.86 -10.60
C ILE A 17 -9.98 19.06 -9.45
N THR A 18 -10.79 19.68 -8.60
CA THR A 18 -11.50 19.00 -7.51
C THR A 18 -12.46 17.94 -8.05
N CYS A 19 -13.15 18.21 -9.16
CA CYS A 19 -14.04 17.23 -9.79
C CYS A 19 -13.27 16.01 -10.30
N ILE A 20 -12.15 16.23 -11.01
CA ILE A 20 -11.27 15.15 -11.50
C ILE A 20 -10.68 14.36 -10.32
N LEU A 21 -10.27 15.06 -9.26
CA LEU A 21 -9.71 14.44 -8.06
C LEU A 21 -10.75 13.58 -7.33
N LEU A 22 -11.99 14.03 -7.23
CA LEU A 22 -13.11 13.26 -6.67
C LEU A 22 -13.34 11.98 -7.46
N ILE A 23 -13.40 12.05 -8.79
CA ILE A 23 -13.55 10.85 -9.64
C ILE A 23 -12.42 9.85 -9.37
N LYS A 24 -11.18 10.35 -9.30
CA LYS A 24 -10.01 9.50 -9.01
C LYS A 24 -10.09 8.88 -7.61
N LEU A 25 -10.58 9.63 -6.62
CA LEU A 25 -10.77 9.14 -5.26
C LEU A 25 -11.86 8.07 -5.21
N LEU A 26 -13.00 8.27 -5.88
CA LEU A 26 -14.06 7.27 -5.98
C LEU A 26 -13.55 6.00 -6.67
N LEU A 27 -12.77 6.13 -7.74
CA LEU A 27 -12.20 4.99 -8.45
C LEU A 27 -11.22 4.22 -7.55
N LEU A 28 -10.34 4.91 -6.84
CA LEU A 28 -9.40 4.31 -5.89
C LEU A 28 -10.14 3.64 -4.72
N TRP A 29 -11.22 4.25 -4.24
CA TRP A 29 -12.02 3.71 -3.15
C TRP A 29 -12.78 2.45 -3.59
N GLY A 30 -13.37 2.45 -4.79
CA GLY A 30 -14.07 1.29 -5.36
C GLY A 30 -13.14 0.10 -5.60
N ILE A 31 -11.93 0.32 -6.13
CA ILE A 31 -10.96 -0.78 -6.23
C ILE A 31 -10.49 -1.23 -4.84
N LYS A 32 -10.32 -0.30 -3.88
CA LYS A 32 -9.93 -0.64 -2.52
C LYS A 32 -10.99 -1.49 -1.85
N THR A 33 -12.27 -1.16 -2.00
CA THR A 33 -13.35 -2.01 -1.47
C THR A 33 -13.31 -3.35 -2.18
N LEU A 34 -13.28 -3.44 -3.50
CA LEU A 34 -13.29 -4.73 -4.19
C LEU A 34 -12.09 -5.64 -3.84
N TRP A 35 -10.88 -5.07 -3.67
CA TRP A 35 -9.67 -5.82 -3.34
C TRP A 35 -9.54 -6.18 -1.85
N PHE A 36 -10.14 -5.41 -0.95
CA PHE A 36 -10.06 -5.63 0.51
C PHE A 36 -11.36 -6.11 1.14
N ASP A 37 -12.45 -6.25 0.37
CA ASP A 37 -13.71 -6.83 0.84
C ASP A 37 -13.64 -8.36 0.93
N ALA A 38 -12.84 -9.00 0.07
CA ALA A 38 -12.37 -10.35 0.35
C ALA A 38 -11.50 -10.30 1.63
N PRO A 39 -11.79 -11.08 2.68
CA PRO A 39 -10.98 -11.10 3.90
C PRO A 39 -9.56 -11.59 3.56
N THR A 40 -8.67 -10.64 3.25
CA THR A 40 -7.26 -10.89 2.96
C THR A 40 -6.46 -11.18 4.22
N VAL A 41 -7.07 -10.98 5.39
CA VAL A 41 -6.55 -11.41 6.69
C VAL A 41 -7.06 -12.83 6.92
N PRO A 42 -6.19 -13.85 6.88
CA PRO A 42 -6.56 -15.21 7.27
C PRO A 42 -7.11 -15.17 8.71
N ARG A 43 -8.06 -16.04 9.04
CA ARG A 43 -8.68 -16.12 10.37
C ARG A 43 -7.66 -16.13 11.53
N ASP A 44 -6.49 -16.71 11.27
CA ASP A 44 -5.36 -16.83 12.20
C ASP A 44 -4.11 -16.03 11.76
N GLY A 45 -4.27 -15.09 10.83
CA GLY A 45 -3.17 -14.28 10.31
C GLY A 45 -2.53 -13.40 11.36
N ALA A 46 -3.36 -12.77 12.20
CA ALA A 46 -2.90 -11.92 13.30
C ALA A 46 -2.21 -12.71 14.42
N SER A 47 -2.70 -13.91 14.75
CA SER A 47 -2.06 -14.79 15.74
C SER A 47 -0.74 -15.35 15.23
N ARG A 48 -0.64 -15.69 13.93
CA ARG A 48 0.61 -16.15 13.30
C ARG A 48 1.67 -15.06 13.19
N THR A 49 1.30 -13.81 12.88
CA THR A 49 2.25 -12.68 12.88
C THR A 49 2.66 -12.31 14.29
N ALA A 50 1.73 -12.30 15.25
CA ALA A 50 2.04 -12.09 16.67
C ALA A 50 2.99 -13.17 17.18
N ALA A 51 2.75 -14.44 16.87
CA ALA A 51 3.67 -15.53 17.19
C ALA A 51 5.04 -15.27 16.55
N ARG A 52 5.14 -14.99 15.25
CA ARG A 52 6.44 -14.74 14.59
C ARG A 52 7.20 -13.50 15.12
N LEU A 53 6.48 -12.47 15.56
CA LEU A 53 7.07 -11.22 16.08
C LEU A 53 7.44 -11.31 17.58
N LEU A 54 6.63 -12.01 18.39
CA LEU A 54 6.89 -12.21 19.83
C LEU A 54 7.83 -13.40 20.07
N ASP A 55 7.77 -14.43 19.24
CA ASP A 55 8.68 -15.58 19.22
C ASP A 55 9.96 -15.28 18.42
N ALA A 56 10.19 -14.02 18.01
CA ALA A 56 11.45 -13.63 17.39
C ALA A 56 12.60 -14.02 18.32
N PRO A 57 13.37 -15.07 17.98
CA PRO A 57 14.49 -15.47 18.81
C PRO A 57 15.53 -14.36 18.65
N THR A 58 16.00 -13.82 19.76
CA THR A 58 17.33 -13.21 19.81
C THR A 58 18.28 -14.13 19.04
N PRO A 59 19.05 -13.66 18.03
CA PRO A 59 19.87 -14.58 17.24
C PRO A 59 20.87 -15.26 18.17
N PRO A 60 20.80 -16.58 18.39
CA PRO A 60 21.96 -17.27 18.90
C PRO A 60 22.83 -17.55 17.69
N SER A 61 24.05 -17.02 17.71
CA SER A 61 25.17 -17.62 16.98
C SER A 61 25.07 -19.15 17.00
N ALA A 62 25.31 -19.75 15.83
CA ALA A 62 25.61 -21.17 15.60
C ALA A 62 24.45 -22.18 15.54
N SER A 63 23.91 -22.42 14.33
CA SER A 63 23.89 -23.75 13.68
C SER A 63 23.29 -23.72 12.25
N PRO A 64 23.68 -24.66 11.37
CA PRO A 64 24.05 -24.36 9.99
C PRO A 64 22.88 -24.21 9.01
N GLN A 65 23.00 -23.26 8.08
CA GLN A 65 22.19 -23.21 6.87
C GLN A 65 22.29 -24.54 6.11
N PRO A 66 21.17 -25.18 5.73
CA PRO A 66 21.19 -26.10 4.61
C PRO A 66 21.40 -25.25 3.35
N SER A 67 22.64 -25.23 2.86
CA SER A 67 22.92 -24.82 1.47
C SER A 67 21.99 -25.61 0.56
N THR A 68 21.11 -24.91 -0.14
CA THR A 68 20.49 -25.50 -1.33
C THR A 68 21.61 -25.69 -2.33
N GLU A 69 22.11 -26.93 -2.39
CA GLU A 69 23.04 -27.43 -3.39
C GLU A 69 22.37 -27.26 -4.76
N GLU A 70 22.71 -26.18 -5.46
CA GLU A 70 22.43 -26.01 -6.88
C GLU A 70 23.35 -26.97 -7.63
N SER A 71 22.79 -28.09 -8.09
CA SER A 71 23.48 -29.00 -9.02
C SER A 71 23.40 -28.38 -10.42
N PRO A 72 24.52 -28.00 -11.07
CA PRO A 72 24.49 -27.52 -12.44
C PRO A 72 24.15 -28.69 -13.39
N ARG A 73 23.31 -28.42 -14.39
CA ARG A 73 23.19 -29.25 -15.60
C ARG A 73 24.00 -28.63 -16.72
#